data_AF-A0A1V5BVB9-F1
#
_entry.id   AF-A0A1V5BVB9-F1
#
_cell.length_a   1.000
_cell.length_b   1.000
_cell.length_c   1.000
_cell.angle_alpha   90.00
_cell.angle_beta   90.00
_cell.angle_gamma   90.00
#
_symmetry.space_group_name_H-M   'P 1'
#
loop_
_entity.id
_entity.type
_entity.pdbx_description
1 polymer ?
#
loop_
_entity_poly.entity_id
_entity_poly.type
_entity_poly.pdbx_seq_one_letter_code
_entity_poly.pdbx_strand_id
1 'polypeptide(L)' 'MPKTRMEPLINEKEYFIEKVTIDNIPDLRDKTGEQFLNSLEEAVNDCRKFIAEGFSLTSYWADPDVGMEFILKKKKA' A
#
# COMPACT_ATOMS: atom_id res chain seq x y z
N MET A 1 10.69 -12.75 0.15
CA MET A 1 9.94 -11.98 -0.87
C MET A 1 8.88 -11.20 -0.14
N PRO A 2 9.00 -9.88 0.00
CA PRO A 2 7.89 -9.05 0.45
C PRO A 2 6.76 -9.27 -0.56
N LYS A 3 5.62 -9.74 -0.08
CA LYS A 3 4.45 -10.00 -0.91
C LYS A 3 3.54 -8.81 -0.76
N THR A 4 3.57 -7.90 -1.72
CA THR A 4 2.52 -6.89 -1.84
C THR A 4 1.18 -7.62 -1.94
N ARG A 5 0.32 -7.44 -0.94
CA ARG A 5 -1.02 -8.02 -0.91
C ARG A 5 -2.01 -6.89 -1.18
N MET A 6 -2.73 -7.00 -2.29
CA MET A 6 -3.93 -6.20 -2.51
C MET A 6 -5.11 -6.97 -1.93
N GLU A 7 -5.73 -6.44 -0.89
CA GLU A 7 -7.03 -6.95 -0.44
C GLU A 7 -8.13 -6.49 -1.39
N PRO A 8 -9.10 -7.34 -1.76
CA PRO A 8 -10.16 -6.96 -2.66
C PRO A 8 -11.06 -5.88 -2.04
N LEU A 9 -11.20 -4.78 -2.79
CA LEU A 9 -12.29 -3.80 -2.84
C LEU A 9 -13.40 -3.99 -1.78
N ILE A 10 -13.22 -3.36 -0.61
CA ILE A 10 -14.26 -3.32 0.43
C ILE A 10 -15.33 -2.31 -0.02
N ASN A 11 -16.50 -2.83 -0.38
CA ASN A 11 -17.65 -2.04 -0.79
C ASN A 11 -18.32 -1.40 0.45
N GLU A 12 -17.74 -0.33 0.99
CA GLU A 12 -18.41 0.51 1.99
C GLU A 12 -19.37 1.50 1.32
N LYS A 13 -20.55 1.70 1.91
CA LYS A 13 -21.75 2.36 1.35
C LYS A 13 -21.54 3.48 0.30
N GLU A 14 -20.58 4.39 0.48
CA GLU A 14 -20.37 5.55 -0.40
C GLU A 14 -19.04 5.54 -1.21
N TYR A 15 -18.12 4.61 -0.94
CA TYR A 15 -16.75 4.65 -1.50
C TYR A 15 -16.27 3.27 -1.98
N PHE A 16 -15.39 3.27 -2.98
CA PHE A 16 -14.46 2.19 -3.29
C PHE A 16 -13.19 2.39 -2.47
N ILE A 17 -12.67 1.32 -1.85
CA ILE A 17 -11.45 1.34 -1.04
C ILE A 17 -10.44 0.39 -1.66
N GLU A 18 -9.25 0.91 -1.95
CA GLU A 18 -8.08 0.13 -2.35
C GLU A 18 -7.01 0.27 -1.27
N LYS A 19 -6.36 -0.86 -0.94
CA LYS A 19 -5.28 -0.90 0.04
C LYS A 19 -4.01 -1.41 -0.63
N VAL A 20 -2.94 -0.66 -0.47
CA VAL A 20 -1.60 -1.08 -0.90
C VAL A 20 -0.79 -1.34 0.36
N THR A 21 -0.45 -2.61 0.60
CA THR A 21 0.26 -3.05 1.81
C THR A 21 1.66 -3.56 1.46
N ILE A 22 2.65 -3.04 2.18
CA ILE A 22 4.02 -3.53 2.20
C ILE A 22 4.20 -4.31 3.50
N ASP A 23 4.40 -5.62 3.40
CA ASP A 23 4.86 -6.41 4.54
C ASP A 23 6.33 -6.05 4.81
N ASN A 24 6.62 -5.51 6.00
CA ASN A 24 7.97 -5.13 6.42
C ASN A 24 8.57 -6.12 7.41
N ILE A 25 8.22 -7.41 7.34
CA ILE A 25 8.92 -8.43 8.14
C ILE A 25 10.40 -8.36 7.72
N PRO A 26 11.30 -7.88 8.60
CA PRO A 26 12.67 -7.60 8.20
C PRO A 26 13.34 -8.89 7.77
N ASP A 27 13.80 -8.96 6.53
CA ASP A 27 14.74 -10.01 6.16
C ASP A 27 16.07 -9.65 6.82
N LEU A 28 16.38 -10.30 7.95
CA LEU A 28 17.64 -10.08 8.68
C LEU A 28 18.91 -10.38 7.84
N ARG A 29 18.73 -10.91 6.62
CA ARG A 29 19.81 -11.06 5.63
C ARG A 29 20.01 -9.82 4.75
N ASP A 30 19.01 -8.96 4.62
CA ASP A 30 19.15 -7.62 4.03
C ASP A 30 19.69 -6.67 5.12
N LYS A 31 20.98 -6.36 5.03
CA LYS A 31 21.66 -5.44 5.96
C LYS A 31 21.66 -3.99 5.47
N THR A 32 21.18 -3.73 4.26
CA THR A 32 21.24 -2.40 3.63
C THR A 32 19.89 -1.72 3.61
N GLY A 33 18.79 -2.50 3.69
CA GLY A 33 17.42 -1.98 3.60
C GLY A 33 16.98 -1.67 2.17
N GLU A 34 17.79 -2.05 1.18
CA GLU A 34 17.51 -1.84 -0.24
C GLU A 34 16.23 -2.57 -0.67
N GLN A 35 15.97 -3.75 -0.12
CA GLN A 35 14.77 -4.49 -0.47
C GLN A 35 13.50 -3.75 0.00
N PHE A 36 13.54 -3.17 1.20
CA PHE A 36 12.43 -2.36 1.70
C PHE A 36 12.23 -1.10 0.84
N LEU A 37 13.31 -0.39 0.49
CA LEU A 37 13.22 0.81 -0.34
C LEU A 37 12.62 0.51 -1.73
N ASN A 38 13.03 -0.59 -2.36
CA ASN A 38 12.46 -1.03 -3.63
C ASN A 38 10.96 -1.36 -3.51
N SER A 39 10.55 -2.09 -2.46
CA SER A 39 9.13 -2.39 -2.21
C SER A 39 8.31 -1.13 -1.90
N LEU A 40 8.90 -0.15 -1.23
CA LEU A 40 8.27 1.15 -1.00
C LEU A 40 8.07 1.92 -2.30
N GLU A 41 9.06 1.93 -3.18
CA GLU A 41 8.95 2.56 -4.50
C GLU A 41 7.85 1.91 -5.34
N GLU A 42 7.78 0.58 -5.36
CA GLU A 42 6.71 -0.18 -6.04
C GLU A 42 5.32 0.19 -5.49
N ALA A 43 5.14 0.20 -4.17
CA ALA A 43 3.88 0.56 -3.54
C ALA A 43 3.45 2.00 -3.83
N VAL A 44 4.40 2.95 -3.84
CA VAL A 44 4.15 4.34 -4.23
C VAL A 44 3.70 4.43 -5.69
N ASN A 45 4.32 3.66 -6.58
CA ASN A 45 3.92 3.61 -7.98
C ASN A 45 2.51 3.03 -8.16
N ASP A 46 2.12 2.03 -7.39
CA ASP A 46 0.75 1.49 -7.41
C ASP A 46 -0.27 2.49 -6.87
N CYS A 47 0.04 3.20 -5.78
CA CYS A 47 -0.80 4.30 -5.29
C CYS A 47 -1.02 5.37 -6.37
N ARG A 48 0.02 5.74 -7.12
CA ARG A 48 -0.08 6.71 -8.23
C ARG A 48 -0.99 6.23 -9.35
N LYS A 49 -1.01 4.93 -9.67
CA LYS A 49 -1.95 4.36 -10.67
C LYS A 49 -3.39 4.55 -10.22
N PHE A 50 -3.71 4.21 -8.97
CA PHE A 50 -5.05 4.41 -8.42
C PHE A 50 -5.45 5.90 -8.36
N ILE A 51 -4.51 6.78 -8.04
CA ILE A 51 -4.76 8.23 -8.09
C ILE A 51 -5.13 8.68 -9.52
N ALA A 52 -4.45 8.17 -10.55
CA ALA A 52 -4.80 8.44 -11.94
C ALA A 52 -6.20 7.92 -12.33
N GLU A 53 -6.67 6.86 -11.68
CA GLU A 53 -8.03 6.32 -11.84
C GLU A 53 -9.10 7.09 -11.05
N GLY A 54 -8.72 8.15 -10.33
CA GLY A 54 -9.62 9.03 -9.58
C GLY A 54 -9.81 8.63 -8.11
N PHE A 55 -8.94 7.78 -7.56
CA PHE A 55 -8.86 7.59 -6.11
C PHE A 55 -8.09 8.74 -5.45
N SER A 56 -8.37 8.96 -4.17
CA SER A 56 -7.62 9.87 -3.31
C SER A 56 -6.96 9.08 -2.18
N LEU A 57 -5.69 9.33 -1.92
CA LEU A 57 -5.02 8.80 -0.73
C LEU A 57 -5.62 9.50 0.50
N THR A 58 -6.23 8.73 1.39
CA THR A 58 -6.98 9.29 2.54
C THR A 58 -6.33 9.00 3.89
N SER A 59 -5.52 7.95 3.97
CA SER A 59 -4.82 7.56 5.18
C SER A 59 -3.63 6.69 4.83
N TYR A 60 -2.63 6.67 5.72
CA TYR A 60 -1.55 5.69 5.71
C TYR A 60 -1.13 5.38 7.15
N TRP A 61 -0.61 4.18 7.38
CA TRP A 61 0.06 3.85 8.63
C TRP A 61 1.35 3.08 8.32
N ALA A 62 2.33 3.23 9.21
CA ALA A 62 3.61 2.56 9.11
C ALA A 62 4.04 2.07 10.49
N ASP A 63 4.50 0.84 10.56
CA ASP A 63 5.06 0.20 11.74
C ASP A 63 6.35 -0.54 11.32
N PRO A 64 7.51 -0.23 11.94
CA PRO A 64 8.78 -0.87 11.60
C PRO A 64 8.77 -2.40 11.73
N ASP A 65 7.97 -2.96 12.64
CA ASP A 65 7.91 -4.39 12.93
C ASP A 65 6.83 -5.12 12.12
N VAL A 66 5.87 -4.39 11.53
CA VAL A 66 4.74 -4.97 10.78
C VAL A 66 4.82 -4.65 9.29
N GLY A 67 4.89 -3.37 8.91
CA GLY A 67 4.62 -2.98 7.54
C GLY A 67 4.19 -1.54 7.35
N MET A 68 3.81 -1.24 6.11
CA MET A 68 3.18 0.01 5.75
C MET A 68 1.94 -0.27 4.94
N GLU A 69 0.88 0.50 5.16
CA GLU A 69 -0.35 0.40 4.38
C GLU A 69 -0.78 1.79 3.93
N PHE A 70 -1.17 1.89 2.67
CA PHE A 70 -1.80 3.07 2.09
C PHE A 70 -3.27 2.78 1.82
N ILE A 71 -4.15 3.68 2.25
CA ILE A 71 -5.61 3.55 2.08
C ILE A 71 -6.11 4.62 1.11
N LEU A 72 -6.51 4.17 -0.07
CA LEU A 72 -7.05 5.02 -1.12
C LEU A 72 -8.56 4.84 -1.22
N LYS A 73 -9.28 5.96 -1.38
CA LYS A 73 -10.74 5.97 -1.51
C LYS A 73 -11.18 6.70 -2.76
N LYS A 74 -12.18 6.16 -3.46
CA LYS A 74 -12.86 6.81 -4.58
C LYS A 74 -14.36 6.83 -4.30
N LYS A 75 -15.00 7.99 -4.41
CA LYS A 75 -16.46 8.10 -4.21
C LYS A 75 -17.19 7.34 -5.32
N LYS A 76 -18.24 6.61 -4.96
CA LYS A 76 -19.14 6.01 -5.95
C LYS A 76 -19.97 7.12 -6.58
N ALA A 77 -19.98 7.16 -7.91
CA ALA A 77 -20.86 8.04 -8.67
C ALA A 77 -22.33 7.61 -8.50
#